data_AF-A0A7H9C074-F1
#
_entry.id   AF-A0A7H9C074-F1
#
_cell.length_a   1.000
_cell.length_b   1.000
_cell.length_c   1.000
_cell.angle_alpha   90.00
_cell.angle_beta   90.00
_cell.angle_gamma   90.00
#
_symmetry.space_group_name_H-M   'P 1'
#
loop_
_entity.id
_entity.type
_entity.pdbx_description
1 polymer ?
#
loop_
_entity_poly.entity_id
_entity_poly.type
_entity_poly.pdbx_seq_one_letter_code
_entity_poly.pdbx_strand_id
1 'polypeptide(L)'
;MSSDLLRALAALVGEAGRPAFYGKYAGIVTDRDDPRKIARIRARVPEVLGEDQETGWALPCLPWGGGHNRGFFALPEVGDTVWIEFEAGDPMRPIWAGTFWGAPESSGGQDDLGTETGTEAPEGPDGPAAPGLVILRTRAGHVISLDDDGEVVVIAEASGAELRISGQGEITITADTIKLGANASESLILGDAFMQLFNSHTHPTGVGPSGPPAQPMGSSHLSQVSKTE
;
A
#
# COMPACT_ATOMS: atom_id res chain seq x y z
N MET A 1 2.74 -49.64 -27.09
CA MET A 1 2.99 -48.42 -26.31
C MET A 1 2.42 -48.65 -24.91
N SER A 2 3.18 -48.49 -23.82
CA SER A 2 2.62 -48.76 -22.48
C SER A 2 1.58 -47.71 -22.09
N SER A 3 0.67 -48.06 -21.18
CA SER A 3 -0.32 -47.11 -20.60
C SER A 3 0.35 -45.85 -20.05
N ASP A 4 1.54 -45.98 -19.49
CA ASP A 4 2.26 -44.88 -18.86
C ASP A 4 2.83 -43.90 -19.88
N LEU A 5 3.29 -44.40 -21.03
CA LEU A 5 3.70 -43.55 -22.15
C LEU A 5 2.52 -42.78 -22.75
N LEU A 6 1.34 -43.41 -22.82
CA LEU A 6 0.12 -42.74 -23.29
C LEU A 6 -0.35 -41.65 -22.33
N ARG A 7 -0.25 -41.89 -21.02
CA ARG A 7 -0.54 -40.89 -19.98
C ARG A 7 0.46 -39.73 -19.99
N ALA A 8 1.76 -40.02 -20.12
CA ALA A 8 2.80 -39.01 -20.20
C ALA A 8 2.64 -38.13 -21.45
N LEU A 9 2.32 -38.74 -22.60
CA LEU A 9 2.05 -38.02 -23.84
C LEU A 9 0.79 -37.16 -23.74
N ALA A 10 -0.28 -37.68 -23.15
CA ALA A 10 -1.52 -36.93 -22.92
C ALA A 10 -1.31 -35.74 -21.97
N ALA A 11 -0.51 -35.91 -20.91
CA ALA A 11 -0.13 -34.83 -20.00
C ALA A 11 0.68 -33.74 -20.70
N LEU A 12 1.56 -34.12 -21.64
CA LEU A 12 2.38 -33.17 -22.39
C LEU A 12 1.56 -32.40 -23.45
N VAL A 13 0.56 -33.03 -24.05
CA VAL A 13 -0.20 -32.51 -25.20
C VAL A 13 -1.55 -31.90 -24.80
N GLY A 14 -1.89 -31.88 -23.50
CA GLY A 14 -3.09 -31.26 -22.96
C GLY A 14 -4.42 -31.79 -23.54
N GLU A 15 -5.56 -31.31 -23.02
CA GLU A 15 -6.88 -31.72 -23.53
C GLU A 15 -7.17 -31.17 -24.95
N ALA A 16 -6.48 -30.10 -25.36
CA ALA A 16 -6.71 -29.39 -26.62
C ALA A 16 -5.70 -29.73 -27.74
N GLY A 17 -4.80 -30.69 -27.55
CA GLY A 17 -3.76 -31.00 -28.55
C GLY A 17 -2.61 -29.99 -28.59
N ARG A 18 -2.39 -29.26 -27.49
CA ARG A 18 -1.41 -28.17 -27.34
C ARG A 18 -0.52 -28.46 -26.14
N PRO A 19 0.75 -28.01 -26.12
CA PRO A 19 1.56 -28.12 -24.92
C PRO A 19 0.80 -27.60 -23.70
N ALA A 20 0.73 -28.41 -22.65
CA ALA A 20 0.09 -28.03 -21.39
C ALA A 20 1.14 -27.46 -20.43
N PHE A 21 0.81 -26.32 -19.80
CA PHE A 21 1.73 -25.57 -18.97
C PHE A 21 1.26 -25.59 -17.52
N TYR A 22 1.70 -26.62 -16.80
CA TYR A 22 1.38 -26.80 -15.38
C TYR A 22 2.47 -26.16 -14.52
N GLY A 23 2.10 -25.16 -13.73
CA GLY A 23 3.02 -24.49 -12.80
C GLY A 23 2.78 -22.99 -12.73
N LYS A 24 3.72 -22.31 -12.06
CA LYS A 24 3.81 -20.85 -11.99
C LYS A 24 4.93 -20.40 -12.92
N TYR A 25 4.63 -19.42 -13.75
CA TYR A 25 5.56 -18.83 -14.69
C TYR A 25 5.74 -17.36 -14.33
N ALA A 26 6.98 -16.90 -14.28
CA ALA A 26 7.27 -15.51 -14.01
C ALA A 26 6.87 -14.66 -15.23
N GLY A 27 6.25 -13.52 -14.96
CA GLY A 27 5.87 -12.57 -16.00
C GLY A 27 5.94 -11.13 -15.51
N ILE A 28 5.83 -10.21 -16.46
CA ILE A 28 5.79 -8.77 -16.20
C ILE A 28 4.44 -8.23 -16.66
N VAL A 29 3.80 -7.42 -15.81
CA VAL A 29 2.54 -6.75 -16.16
C VAL A 29 2.77 -5.80 -17.32
N THR A 30 1.97 -5.92 -18.37
CA THR A 30 2.01 -5.04 -19.54
C THR A 30 0.77 -4.16 -19.67
N ASP A 31 -0.37 -4.60 -19.10
CA ASP A 31 -1.63 -3.85 -19.13
C ASP A 31 -2.47 -4.17 -17.89
N ARG A 32 -3.03 -3.14 -17.27
CA ARG A 32 -3.92 -3.24 -16.10
C ARG A 32 -5.27 -2.55 -16.30
N ASP A 33 -5.53 -2.00 -17.48
CA ASP A 33 -6.75 -1.25 -17.80
C ASP A 33 -7.94 -2.19 -18.12
N ASP A 34 -8.22 -3.10 -17.19
CA ASP A 34 -9.28 -4.10 -17.33
C ASP A 34 -10.64 -3.45 -17.66
N PRO A 35 -11.22 -3.73 -18.84
CA PRO A 35 -12.52 -3.20 -19.22
C PRO A 35 -13.67 -3.69 -18.32
N ARG A 36 -13.48 -4.85 -17.66
CA ARG A 36 -14.49 -5.45 -16.77
C ARG A 36 -14.35 -5.01 -15.32
N LYS A 37 -13.27 -4.33 -14.95
CA LYS A 37 -13.01 -3.84 -13.59
C LYS A 37 -13.09 -4.96 -12.52
N ILE A 38 -12.57 -6.14 -12.85
CA ILE A 38 -12.52 -7.31 -11.95
C ILE A 38 -11.07 -7.73 -11.65
N ALA A 39 -10.14 -6.77 -11.64
CA ALA A 39 -8.72 -6.96 -11.34
C ALA A 39 -7.97 -7.90 -12.32
N ARG A 40 -8.36 -7.93 -13.59
CA ARG A 40 -7.56 -8.64 -14.60
C ARG A 40 -6.36 -7.81 -15.02
N ILE A 41 -5.30 -8.49 -15.43
CA ILE A 41 -4.12 -7.89 -16.06
C ILE A 41 -3.78 -8.62 -17.35
N ARG A 42 -2.93 -8.04 -18.18
CA ARG A 42 -2.17 -8.77 -19.20
C ARG A 42 -0.70 -8.73 -18.79
N ALA A 43 0.02 -9.80 -19.12
CA ALA A 43 1.43 -9.93 -18.80
C ALA A 43 2.20 -10.51 -19.96
N ARG A 44 3.49 -10.20 -20.04
CA ARG A 44 4.46 -10.93 -20.85
C ARG A 44 4.98 -12.10 -20.03
N VAL A 45 5.00 -13.30 -20.62
CA VAL A 45 5.46 -14.54 -19.97
C VAL A 45 6.44 -15.24 -20.92
N PRO A 46 7.73 -14.83 -20.93
CA PRO A 46 8.68 -15.25 -21.95
C PRO A 46 8.83 -16.77 -22.09
N GLU A 47 8.85 -17.49 -20.96
CA GLU A 47 9.02 -18.95 -20.94
C GLU A 47 7.89 -19.72 -21.64
N VAL A 48 6.68 -19.16 -21.71
CA VAL A 48 5.50 -19.83 -22.28
C VAL A 48 5.10 -19.26 -23.64
N LEU A 49 5.11 -17.94 -23.78
CA LEU A 49 4.59 -17.23 -24.95
C LEU A 49 5.69 -16.61 -25.84
N GLY A 50 6.94 -16.61 -25.38
CA GLY A 50 8.03 -15.86 -25.99
C GLY A 50 8.01 -14.37 -25.61
N GLU A 51 9.02 -13.64 -26.07
CA GLU A 51 9.27 -12.24 -25.67
C GLU A 51 8.26 -11.23 -26.26
N ASP A 52 7.67 -11.54 -27.41
CA ASP A 52 6.85 -10.57 -28.16
C ASP A 52 5.34 -10.71 -27.91
N GLN A 53 4.91 -11.73 -27.15
CA GLN A 53 3.50 -12.06 -26.97
C GLN A 53 3.05 -11.92 -25.51
N GLU A 54 1.98 -11.16 -25.34
CA GLU A 54 1.29 -11.00 -24.06
C GLU A 54 0.21 -12.08 -23.89
N THR A 55 -0.15 -12.35 -22.64
CA THR A 55 -1.32 -13.15 -22.32
C THR A 55 -2.62 -12.49 -22.79
N GLY A 56 -3.69 -13.28 -22.81
CA GLY A 56 -5.04 -12.74 -22.65
C GLY A 56 -5.23 -12.06 -21.28
N TRP A 57 -6.43 -11.57 -21.00
CA TRP A 57 -6.76 -11.03 -19.68
C TRP A 57 -6.72 -12.13 -18.61
N ALA A 58 -5.69 -12.11 -17.77
CA ALA A 58 -5.49 -13.03 -16.67
C ALA A 58 -6.50 -12.78 -15.55
N LEU A 59 -7.20 -13.83 -15.11
CA LEU A 59 -8.07 -13.74 -13.93
C LEU A 59 -7.23 -13.62 -12.65
N PRO A 60 -7.67 -12.84 -11.66
CA PRO A 60 -6.92 -12.69 -10.43
C PRO A 60 -7.15 -13.86 -9.46
N CYS A 61 -6.08 -14.31 -8.79
CA CYS A 61 -6.15 -15.15 -7.60
C CYS A 61 -5.85 -14.30 -6.36
N LEU A 62 -6.80 -13.46 -5.96
CA LEU A 62 -6.65 -12.54 -4.81
C LEU A 62 -6.82 -13.27 -3.48
N PRO A 63 -6.19 -12.79 -2.39
CA PRO A 63 -6.30 -13.41 -1.06
C PRO A 63 -7.72 -13.40 -0.48
N TRP A 64 -8.56 -12.43 -0.89
CA TRP A 64 -9.96 -12.35 -0.46
C TRP A 64 -10.79 -11.54 -1.45
N GLY A 65 -11.98 -12.01 -1.83
CA GLY A 65 -12.86 -11.31 -2.77
C GLY A 65 -13.98 -12.19 -3.33
N GLY A 66 -14.44 -11.88 -4.55
CA GLY A 66 -15.36 -12.74 -5.31
C GLY A 66 -16.86 -12.41 -5.22
N GLY A 67 -17.26 -11.30 -4.58
CA GLY A 67 -18.64 -10.80 -4.64
C GLY A 67 -18.99 -9.76 -3.58
N HIS A 68 -20.15 -9.09 -3.76
CA HIS A 68 -20.84 -8.26 -2.76
C HIS A 68 -20.01 -7.13 -2.09
N ASN A 69 -19.24 -6.36 -2.87
CA ASN A 69 -18.57 -5.14 -2.38
C ASN A 69 -17.66 -5.37 -1.15
N ARG A 70 -16.88 -6.46 -1.18
CA ARG A 70 -15.90 -6.81 -0.14
C ARG A 70 -14.70 -7.52 -0.78
N GLY A 71 -13.54 -7.43 -0.14
CA GLY A 71 -12.33 -8.10 -0.61
C GLY A 71 -11.07 -7.26 -0.42
N PHE A 72 -9.97 -7.84 -0.84
CA PHE A 72 -8.68 -7.18 -0.99
C PHE A 72 -8.48 -6.86 -2.48
N PHE A 73 -8.41 -5.58 -2.83
CA PHE A 73 -8.28 -5.10 -4.20
C PHE A 73 -7.01 -4.26 -4.35
N ALA A 74 -5.91 -4.92 -4.69
CA ALA A 74 -4.64 -4.29 -5.02
C ALA A 74 -4.15 -4.90 -6.34
N LEU A 75 -4.02 -4.06 -7.38
CA LEU A 75 -3.48 -4.48 -8.65
C LEU A 75 -2.00 -4.08 -8.74
N PRO A 76 -1.14 -4.96 -9.26
CA PRO A 76 0.19 -4.57 -9.67
C PRO A 76 0.16 -3.50 -10.77
N GLU A 77 1.22 -2.71 -10.84
CA GLU A 77 1.48 -1.69 -11.85
C GLU A 77 2.09 -2.29 -13.11
N VAL A 78 2.02 -1.57 -14.23
CA VAL A 78 2.75 -1.96 -15.46
C VAL A 78 4.25 -1.93 -15.17
N GLY A 79 4.94 -3.02 -15.49
CA GLY A 79 6.35 -3.23 -15.15
C GLY A 79 6.57 -4.12 -13.93
N ASP A 80 5.56 -4.31 -13.07
CA ASP A 80 5.70 -5.16 -11.90
C ASP A 80 5.80 -6.65 -12.30
N THR A 81 6.50 -7.41 -11.48
CA THR A 81 6.66 -8.86 -11.63
C THR A 81 5.53 -9.65 -10.97
N VAL A 82 4.99 -10.61 -11.70
CA VAL A 82 3.81 -11.42 -11.30
C VAL A 82 4.03 -12.89 -11.58
N TRP A 83 3.39 -13.74 -10.77
CA TRP A 83 3.25 -15.16 -11.10
C TRP A 83 2.03 -15.40 -11.96
N ILE A 84 2.22 -16.03 -13.12
CA ILE A 84 1.16 -16.45 -14.04
C ILE A 84 0.98 -17.97 -13.98
N GLU A 85 -0.27 -18.39 -13.94
CA GLU A 85 -0.69 -19.78 -14.06
C GLU A 85 -1.70 -19.90 -15.21
N PHE A 86 -2.01 -21.13 -15.60
CA PHE A 86 -2.93 -21.41 -16.70
C PHE A 86 -3.98 -22.42 -16.25
N GLU A 87 -5.28 -22.06 -16.34
CA GLU A 87 -6.37 -22.95 -15.95
C GLU A 87 -6.28 -24.28 -16.72
N ALA A 88 -6.14 -25.39 -15.99
CA ALA A 88 -5.92 -26.72 -16.55
C ALA A 88 -4.72 -26.82 -17.52
N GLY A 89 -3.76 -25.91 -17.41
CA GLY A 89 -2.57 -25.83 -18.25
C GLY A 89 -2.79 -25.19 -19.63
N ASP A 90 -3.93 -24.54 -19.89
CA ASP A 90 -4.23 -23.88 -21.17
C ASP A 90 -3.73 -22.43 -21.20
N PRO A 91 -2.73 -22.08 -22.04
CA PRO A 91 -2.21 -20.71 -22.17
C PRO A 91 -3.26 -19.65 -22.52
N MET A 92 -4.41 -20.06 -23.08
CA MET A 92 -5.52 -19.16 -23.40
C MET A 92 -6.36 -18.77 -22.19
N ARG A 93 -6.14 -19.40 -21.03
CA ARG A 93 -6.87 -19.17 -19.78
C ARG A 93 -5.92 -18.77 -18.64
N PRO A 94 -5.27 -17.61 -18.76
CA PRO A 94 -4.30 -17.17 -17.77
C PRO A 94 -4.96 -16.78 -16.44
N ILE A 95 -4.24 -17.03 -15.35
CA ILE A 95 -4.51 -16.57 -13.99
C ILE A 95 -3.25 -15.85 -13.51
N TRP A 96 -3.38 -14.75 -12.77
CA TRP A 96 -2.25 -14.20 -12.02
C TRP A 96 -2.41 -14.45 -10.52
N ALA A 97 -1.35 -14.90 -9.87
CA ALA A 97 -1.38 -15.46 -8.52
C ALA A 97 -0.28 -14.87 -7.62
N GLY A 98 -0.37 -13.56 -7.41
CA GLY A 98 0.56 -12.79 -6.58
C GLY A 98 1.72 -12.17 -7.36
N THR A 99 2.56 -11.44 -6.61
CA THR A 99 3.74 -10.73 -7.10
C THR A 99 4.99 -11.27 -6.40
N PHE A 100 6.15 -10.90 -6.93
CA PHE A 100 7.43 -11.08 -6.27
C PHE A 100 8.24 -9.80 -6.45
N TRP A 101 9.31 -9.61 -5.69
CA TRP A 101 10.16 -8.45 -5.90
C TRP A 101 11.15 -8.77 -7.01
N GLY A 102 11.03 -8.07 -8.13
CA GLY A 102 12.04 -8.05 -9.19
C GLY A 102 13.21 -7.15 -8.80
N ALA A 103 14.15 -6.99 -9.73
CA ALA A 103 15.31 -6.13 -9.54
C ALA A 103 15.14 -4.82 -10.32
N PRO A 104 15.72 -3.70 -9.84
CA PRO A 104 15.53 -2.38 -10.45
C PRO A 104 15.95 -2.28 -11.93
N GLU A 105 16.85 -3.15 -12.37
CA GLU A 105 17.40 -3.16 -13.73
C GLU A 105 16.80 -4.25 -14.62
N SER A 106 15.80 -4.99 -14.13
CA SER A 106 15.16 -6.11 -14.83
C SER A 106 14.52 -5.66 -16.15
N SER A 107 15.00 -6.20 -17.27
CA SER A 107 14.39 -6.04 -18.59
C SER A 107 13.08 -6.82 -18.75
N GLY A 108 12.84 -7.80 -17.88
CA GLY A 108 11.68 -8.67 -17.97
C GLY A 108 11.71 -9.66 -19.12
N GLY A 109 12.90 -9.95 -19.63
CA GLY A 109 13.16 -11.09 -20.49
C GLY A 109 13.39 -12.35 -19.68
N GLN A 110 13.36 -13.52 -20.32
CA GLN A 110 13.45 -14.81 -19.63
C GLN A 110 14.68 -14.95 -18.71
N ASP A 111 15.82 -14.42 -19.14
CA ASP A 111 17.10 -14.51 -18.42
C ASP A 111 17.24 -13.44 -17.32
N ASP A 112 16.28 -12.52 -17.21
CA ASP A 112 16.38 -11.29 -16.42
C ASP A 112 15.02 -10.86 -15.88
N LEU A 113 14.50 -11.66 -14.94
CA LEU A 113 13.34 -11.36 -14.10
C LEU A 113 13.74 -11.03 -12.64
N GLY A 114 15.01 -10.69 -12.44
CA GLY A 114 15.42 -9.77 -11.38
C GLY A 114 15.50 -10.31 -9.95
N THR A 115 16.19 -11.43 -9.70
CA THR A 115 16.57 -11.80 -8.31
C THR A 115 18.05 -11.61 -8.00
N GLU A 116 18.92 -11.53 -9.00
CA GLU A 116 20.38 -11.56 -8.79
C GLU A 116 21.01 -10.17 -8.56
N THR A 117 20.31 -9.08 -8.86
CA THR A 117 20.84 -7.69 -8.80
C THR A 117 20.22 -6.83 -7.69
N GLY A 118 19.42 -7.43 -6.80
CA GLY A 118 18.73 -6.74 -5.71
C GLY A 118 17.22 -6.95 -5.75
N THR A 119 16.48 -6.22 -4.91
CA THR A 119 15.01 -6.29 -4.89
C THR A 119 14.42 -4.89 -4.88
N GLU A 120 13.24 -4.72 -5.47
CA GLU A 120 12.41 -3.52 -5.35
C GLU A 120 11.42 -3.64 -4.17
N ALA A 121 11.82 -4.29 -3.08
CA ALA A 121 10.98 -4.39 -1.90
C ALA A 121 10.63 -2.99 -1.36
N PRO A 122 9.39 -2.80 -0.85
CA PRO A 122 8.95 -1.49 -0.40
C PRO A 122 9.73 -1.03 0.81
N GLU A 123 9.95 0.28 0.92
CA GLU A 123 10.52 0.88 2.12
C GLU A 123 9.40 1.20 3.13
N GLY A 124 9.68 1.10 4.42
CA GLY A 124 8.86 1.70 5.47
C GLY A 124 9.10 3.22 5.58
N PRO A 125 8.49 3.89 6.56
CA PRO A 125 8.78 5.29 6.87
C PRO A 125 10.19 5.50 7.42
N ASP A 126 10.72 4.50 8.14
CA ASP A 126 11.96 4.61 8.92
C ASP A 126 13.12 3.77 8.35
N GLY A 127 12.94 3.14 7.19
CA GLY A 127 13.97 2.30 6.57
C GLY A 127 13.44 1.29 5.56
N PRO A 128 14.34 0.48 4.95
CA PRO A 128 13.95 -0.55 4.00
C PRO A 128 13.21 -1.71 4.67
N ALA A 129 12.50 -2.52 3.87
CA ALA A 129 11.90 -3.77 4.36
C ALA A 129 12.95 -4.69 5.01
N ALA A 130 12.60 -5.25 6.18
CA ALA A 130 13.39 -6.20 6.93
C ALA A 130 12.46 -7.19 7.68
N PRO A 131 12.96 -8.33 8.17
CA PRO A 131 12.19 -9.19 9.08
C PRO A 131 11.65 -8.39 10.27
N GLY A 132 10.40 -8.65 10.68
CA GLY A 132 9.73 -7.89 11.76
C GLY A 132 9.02 -6.61 11.30
N LEU A 133 9.24 -6.19 10.05
CA LEU A 133 8.59 -5.01 9.47
C LEU A 133 7.51 -5.43 8.46
N VAL A 134 6.26 -5.08 8.74
CA VAL A 134 5.13 -5.25 7.83
C VAL A 134 4.87 -3.93 7.12
N ILE A 135 4.88 -3.90 5.79
CA ILE A 135 4.69 -2.68 4.99
C ILE A 135 3.61 -2.91 3.94
N LEU A 136 2.65 -2.00 3.88
CA LEU A 136 1.81 -1.75 2.72
C LEU A 136 2.21 -0.39 2.15
N ARG A 137 2.84 -0.38 0.98
CA ARG A 137 3.19 0.84 0.25
C ARG A 137 2.48 0.88 -1.08
N THR A 138 1.89 2.02 -1.42
CA THR A 138 1.30 2.26 -2.75
C THR A 138 2.31 2.95 -3.68
N ARG A 139 2.10 2.88 -5.00
CA ARG A 139 2.93 3.61 -5.99
C ARG A 139 3.03 5.12 -5.71
N ALA A 140 1.97 5.71 -5.17
CA ALA A 140 1.95 7.13 -4.82
C ALA A 140 2.80 7.48 -3.59
N GLY A 141 3.31 6.48 -2.86
CA GLY A 141 4.15 6.66 -1.68
C GLY A 141 3.38 6.65 -0.35
N HIS A 142 2.07 6.38 -0.34
CA HIS A 142 1.32 6.18 0.91
C HIS A 142 1.75 4.87 1.58
N VAL A 143 1.87 4.87 2.90
CA VAL A 143 2.40 3.76 3.70
C VAL A 143 1.50 3.45 4.89
N ILE A 144 1.31 2.16 5.13
CA ILE A 144 0.94 1.62 6.44
C ILE A 144 2.09 0.69 6.84
N SER A 145 2.68 0.89 8.03
CA SER A 145 3.75 0.03 8.52
C SER A 145 3.56 -0.37 9.98
N LEU A 146 3.99 -1.59 10.31
CA LEU A 146 4.09 -2.12 11.67
C LEU A 146 5.51 -2.64 11.85
N ASP A 147 6.23 -2.10 12.83
CA ASP A 147 7.61 -2.45 13.16
C ASP A 147 7.65 -3.02 14.58
N ASP A 148 7.86 -4.33 14.68
CA ASP A 148 7.91 -5.04 15.95
C ASP A 148 9.18 -4.70 16.76
N ASP A 149 10.31 -4.44 16.09
CA ASP A 149 11.58 -4.12 16.75
C ASP A 149 11.63 -2.65 17.18
N GLY A 150 11.07 -1.75 16.38
CA GLY A 150 10.90 -0.34 16.68
C GLY A 150 9.72 -0.02 17.60
N GLU A 151 8.88 -1.02 17.91
CA GLU A 151 7.62 -0.89 18.66
C GLU A 151 6.72 0.24 18.12
N VAL A 152 6.59 0.33 16.79
CA VAL A 152 5.93 1.47 16.14
C VAL A 152 4.92 1.04 15.06
N VAL A 153 3.79 1.75 15.02
CA VAL A 153 2.77 1.64 13.96
C VAL A 153 2.61 2.99 13.29
N VAL A 154 2.68 3.01 11.96
CA VAL A 154 2.62 4.26 11.18
C VAL A 154 1.58 4.16 10.06
N ILE A 155 0.82 5.24 9.88
CA ILE A 155 0.04 5.51 8.68
C ILE A 155 0.51 6.87 8.14
N ALA A 156 1.12 6.85 6.96
CA ALA A 156 1.73 8.02 6.35
C ALA A 156 1.21 8.27 4.93
N GLU A 157 0.93 9.52 4.63
CA GLU A 157 0.63 10.03 3.30
C GLU A 157 1.91 10.60 2.68
N ALA A 158 2.02 10.54 1.34
CA ALA A 158 3.28 10.80 0.65
C ALA A 158 3.75 12.26 0.75
N SER A 159 2.84 13.20 0.99
CA SER A 159 3.15 14.63 1.21
C SER A 159 3.60 14.95 2.64
N GLY A 160 3.62 13.97 3.55
CA GLY A 160 4.22 14.08 4.87
C GLY A 160 3.24 14.13 6.05
N ALA A 161 1.93 14.02 5.79
CA ALA A 161 0.97 13.82 6.88
C ALA A 161 1.13 12.41 7.47
N GLU A 162 1.21 12.31 8.80
CA GLU A 162 1.53 11.06 9.50
C GLU A 162 0.70 10.90 10.78
N LEU A 163 0.20 9.69 11.01
CA LEU A 163 -0.23 9.20 12.31
C LEU A 163 0.77 8.12 12.76
N ARG A 164 1.45 8.36 13.86
CA ARG A 164 2.43 7.44 14.43
C ARG A 164 2.06 7.07 15.85
N ILE A 165 2.06 5.77 16.13
CA ILE A 165 1.85 5.20 17.46
C ILE A 165 3.18 4.57 17.86
N SER A 166 3.86 5.16 18.82
CA SER A 166 5.16 4.69 19.30
C SER A 166 5.01 3.89 20.60
N GLY A 167 6.06 3.13 20.96
CA GLY A 167 6.15 2.45 22.24
C GLY A 167 5.77 3.35 23.42
N GLN A 168 5.25 2.75 24.49
CA GLN A 168 4.77 3.45 25.69
C GLN A 168 3.44 4.22 25.51
N GLY A 169 2.74 4.02 24.39
CA GLY A 169 1.37 4.51 24.18
C GLY A 169 1.28 5.95 23.70
N GLU A 170 2.37 6.50 23.17
CA GLU A 170 2.38 7.83 22.54
C GLU A 170 1.74 7.77 21.15
N ILE A 171 0.89 8.76 20.86
CA ILE A 171 0.34 8.97 19.52
C ILE A 171 0.76 10.36 19.04
N THR A 172 1.49 10.41 17.94
CA THR A 172 1.90 11.64 17.26
C THR A 172 1.09 11.81 15.97
N ILE A 173 0.52 13.00 15.77
CA ILE A 173 -0.19 13.38 14.54
C ILE A 173 0.55 14.57 13.94
N THR A 174 1.15 14.36 12.76
CA THR A 174 1.87 15.39 12.01
C THR A 174 1.07 15.74 10.77
N ALA A 175 0.71 17.02 10.61
CA ALA A 175 0.01 17.53 9.43
C ALA A 175 0.07 19.07 9.39
N ASP A 176 -0.19 19.67 8.23
CA ASP A 176 -0.36 21.12 8.10
C ASP A 176 -1.63 21.62 8.81
N THR A 177 -2.67 20.79 8.90
CA THR A 177 -3.93 21.11 9.58
C THR A 177 -4.58 19.85 10.13
N ILE A 178 -5.00 19.89 11.40
CA ILE A 178 -5.73 18.82 12.09
C ILE A 178 -7.13 19.34 12.43
N LYS A 179 -8.16 18.66 11.96
CA LYS A 179 -9.57 18.99 12.25
C LYS A 179 -10.18 17.95 13.18
N LEU A 180 -10.63 18.41 14.35
CA LEU A 180 -11.37 17.61 15.32
C LEU A 180 -12.86 17.91 15.15
N GLY A 181 -13.55 17.14 14.31
CA GLY A 181 -14.96 17.36 13.95
C GLY A 181 -15.15 17.89 12.53
N ALA A 182 -16.34 17.66 11.97
CA ALA A 182 -16.62 17.93 10.55
C ALA A 182 -16.56 19.43 10.21
N ASN A 183 -16.90 20.29 11.17
CA ASN A 183 -16.95 21.75 11.01
C ASN A 183 -15.87 22.47 11.80
N ALA A 184 -14.75 21.80 12.11
CA ALA A 184 -13.71 22.34 12.96
C ALA A 184 -13.15 23.67 12.45
N SER A 185 -13.66 24.78 12.99
CA SER A 185 -13.35 26.16 12.58
C SER A 185 -12.63 26.94 13.66
N GLU A 186 -12.76 26.55 14.92
CA GLU A 186 -12.14 27.21 16.06
C GLU A 186 -10.78 26.58 16.35
N SER A 187 -9.75 27.39 16.61
CA SER A 187 -8.44 26.86 17.01
C SER A 187 -8.50 26.25 18.41
N LEU A 188 -7.85 25.11 18.61
CA LEU A 188 -7.67 24.54 19.95
C LEU A 188 -6.86 25.46 20.84
N ILE A 189 -7.19 25.51 22.12
CA ILE A 189 -6.42 26.23 23.13
C ILE A 189 -5.13 25.46 23.44
N LEU A 190 -3.99 26.15 23.43
CA LEU A 190 -2.70 25.60 23.82
C LEU A 190 -2.61 25.53 25.35
N GLY A 191 -2.59 24.32 25.91
CA GLY A 191 -2.70 24.08 27.35
C GLY A 191 -1.70 24.87 28.20
N ASP A 192 -0.40 24.75 27.92
CA ASP A 192 0.63 25.43 28.72
C ASP A 192 0.58 26.95 28.57
N ALA A 193 0.38 27.44 27.35
CA ALA A 193 0.25 28.88 27.09
C ALA A 193 -0.98 29.45 27.80
N PHE A 194 -2.11 28.73 27.77
CA PHE A 194 -3.32 29.11 28.48
C PHE A 194 -3.15 29.05 30.00
N MET A 195 -2.47 28.03 30.53
CA MET A 195 -2.17 27.94 31.97
C MET A 195 -1.34 29.13 32.45
N GLN A 196 -0.34 29.54 31.68
CA GLN A 196 0.48 30.73 31.98
C GLN A 196 -0.35 32.02 31.92
N LEU A 197 -1.19 32.15 30.89
CA LEU A 197 -2.13 33.27 30.77
C LEU A 197 -3.07 33.33 31.98
N PHE A 198 -3.70 32.21 32.33
CA PHE A 198 -4.67 32.11 33.42
C PHE A 198 -4.03 32.43 34.78
N ASN A 199 -2.85 31.87 35.07
CA ASN A 199 -2.16 32.10 36.35
C ASN A 199 -1.62 33.54 36.51
N SER A 200 -1.35 34.23 35.41
CA SER A 200 -0.94 35.65 35.40
C SER A 200 -2.10 36.62 35.17
N HIS A 201 -3.31 36.09 35.00
CA HIS A 201 -4.49 36.87 34.67
C HIS A 201 -4.88 37.78 35.84
N THR A 202 -5.02 39.07 35.53
CA THR A 202 -5.39 40.08 36.52
C THR A 202 -6.40 41.05 35.95
N HIS A 203 -7.18 41.65 36.86
CA HIS A 203 -8.06 42.76 36.55
C HIS A 203 -7.53 44.05 37.18
N PRO A 204 -7.90 45.22 36.62
CA PRO A 204 -7.44 46.52 37.13
C PRO A 204 -7.79 46.79 38.60
N THR A 205 -8.89 46.20 39.09
CA THR A 205 -9.35 46.34 40.47
C THR A 205 -9.76 44.99 41.05
N GLY A 206 -9.49 44.78 42.34
CA GLY A 206 -9.90 43.58 43.08
C GLY A 206 -11.29 43.69 43.75
N VAL A 207 -11.89 44.88 43.78
CA VAL A 207 -13.21 45.15 44.38
C VAL A 207 -13.97 46.21 43.57
N GLY A 208 -15.27 45.98 43.31
CA GLY A 208 -16.13 46.92 42.54
C GLY A 208 -15.80 46.97 41.04
N PRO A 209 -16.68 47.51 40.18
CA PRO A 209 -16.73 47.15 38.76
C PRO A 209 -15.34 47.28 38.12
N SER A 210 -14.80 46.14 37.71
CA SER A 210 -13.46 46.08 37.14
C SER A 210 -13.49 46.35 35.64
N GLY A 211 -12.34 46.77 35.12
CA GLY A 211 -12.12 46.86 33.68
C GLY A 211 -11.85 45.48 33.04
N PRO A 212 -11.68 45.43 31.71
CA PRO A 212 -11.27 44.22 31.02
C PRO A 212 -9.94 43.67 31.55
N PRO A 213 -9.63 42.38 31.28
CA PRO A 213 -8.36 41.78 31.67
C PRO A 213 -7.14 42.60 31.25
N ALA A 214 -6.13 42.64 32.12
CA ALA A 214 -4.85 43.26 31.77
C ALA A 214 -4.10 42.44 30.69
N GLN A 215 -4.31 41.12 30.67
CA GLN A 215 -3.74 40.19 29.69
C GLN A 215 -4.87 39.47 28.96
N PRO A 216 -5.37 40.00 27.82
CA PRO A 216 -6.38 39.32 27.03
C PRO A 216 -5.80 38.11 26.30
N MET A 217 -6.63 37.09 26.08
CA MET A 217 -6.26 35.96 25.24
C MET A 217 -6.06 36.42 23.78
N GLY A 218 -4.92 36.06 23.20
CA GLY A 218 -4.60 36.27 21.78
C GLY A 218 -4.22 34.99 21.06
N SER A 219 -3.88 35.12 19.77
CA SER A 219 -3.52 34.00 18.87
C SER A 219 -2.35 33.15 19.35
N SER A 220 -1.47 33.68 20.20
CA SER A 220 -0.36 32.93 20.82
C SER A 220 -0.82 31.82 21.77
N HIS A 221 -2.08 31.85 22.22
CA HIS A 221 -2.66 30.82 23.09
C HIS A 221 -3.52 29.81 22.29
N LEU A 222 -3.52 29.93 20.97
CA LEU A 222 -4.34 29.13 20.06
C LEU A 222 -3.46 28.35 19.09
N SER A 223 -3.80 27.09 18.86
CA SER A 223 -3.12 26.24 17.90
C SER A 223 -3.29 26.78 16.49
N GLN A 224 -2.19 26.79 15.73
CA GLN A 224 -2.19 27.12 14.31
C GLN A 224 -2.47 25.89 13.43
N VAL A 225 -2.32 24.69 14.01
CA VAL A 225 -2.46 23.41 13.30
C VAL A 225 -3.80 22.76 13.61
N SER A 226 -4.18 22.71 14.89
CA SER A 226 -5.34 21.93 15.36
C SER A 226 -6.56 22.79 15.60
N LYS A 227 -7.69 22.38 15.03
CA LYS A 227 -8.99 23.04 15.13
C LYS A 227 -10.08 22.10 15.65
N THR A 228 -11.10 22.66 16.29
CA THR A 228 -12.30 21.98 16.81
C THR A 228 -13.57 22.70 16.36
N GLU A 229 -14.71 22.01 16.44
CA GLU A 229 -16.06 22.61 16.36
C GLU A 229 -16.46 23.36 17.62
#